data_AF-M6KLD7-F1
#
_entry.id   AF-M6KLD7-F1
#
_cell.length_a   1.000
_cell.length_b   1.000
_cell.length_c   1.000
_cell.angle_alpha   90.00
_cell.angle_beta   90.00
_cell.angle_gamma   90.00
#
_symmetry.space_group_name_H-M   'P 1'
#
loop_
_entity.id
_entity.type
_entity.pdbx_description
1 polymer ?
#
loop_
_entity_poly.entity_id
_entity_poly.type
_entity_poly.pdbx_seq_one_letter_code
_entity_poly.pdbx_strand_id
1 'polypeptide(L)'
;MEVKSRRVGGVTYQVPVEVRPERRLALGIRWLIRYSRDRNEKGMAAKLAAEFIEAQKGTGSAIKKKEDIRKMAEANKAFSHYRW
;
A
#
# COMPACT_ATOMS: atom_id res chain seq x y z
N MET A 1 -4.27 -6.03 4.41
CA MET A 1 -3.50 -5.83 5.64
C MET A 1 -2.51 -4.70 5.41
N GLU A 2 -2.14 -3.97 6.45
CA GLU A 2 -1.01 -3.06 6.48
C GLU A 2 -0.06 -3.48 7.59
N VAL A 3 1.10 -2.87 7.66
CA VAL A 3 2.09 -3.13 8.71
C VAL A 3 2.23 -1.86 9.53
N LYS A 4 2.17 -1.97 10.87
CA LYS A 4 2.44 -0.89 11.82
C LYS A 4 3.67 -1.21 12.63
N SER A 5 4.54 -0.22 12.82
CA SER A 5 5.71 -0.37 13.68
C SER A 5 5.29 -0.32 15.15
N ARG A 6 5.73 -1.30 15.94
CA ARG A 6 5.47 -1.43 17.39
C ARG A 6 6.78 -1.73 18.09
N ARG A 7 7.06 -1.10 19.22
CA ARG A 7 8.26 -1.36 20.02
C ARG A 7 7.93 -2.33 21.15
N VAL A 8 8.62 -3.46 21.21
CA VAL A 8 8.43 -4.51 22.23
C VAL A 8 9.81 -4.97 22.70
N GLY A 9 10.04 -4.98 24.01
CA GLY A 9 11.31 -5.48 24.58
C GLY A 9 12.56 -4.76 24.07
N GLY A 10 12.46 -3.48 23.70
CA GLY A 10 13.57 -2.68 23.18
C GLY A 10 13.75 -2.71 21.65
N VAL A 11 13.18 -3.70 20.95
CA VAL A 11 13.23 -3.87 19.48
C VAL A 11 11.95 -3.36 18.82
N THR A 12 12.05 -2.84 17.59
CA THR A 12 10.90 -2.39 16.79
C THR A 12 10.48 -3.49 15.82
N TYR A 13 9.27 -4.02 16.00
CA TYR A 13 8.66 -5.01 15.12
C TYR A 13 7.68 -4.37 14.15
N GLN A 14 7.55 -5.00 13.00
CA GLN A 14 6.57 -4.67 11.97
C GLN A 14 5.35 -5.57 12.17
N VAL A 15 4.32 -5.07 12.85
CA VAL A 15 3.13 -5.83 13.23
C VAL A 15 2.07 -5.72 12.13
N PRO A 16 1.58 -6.83 11.56
CA PRO A 16 0.50 -6.79 10.58
C PRO A 16 -0.84 -6.47 11.24
N VAL A 17 -1.56 -5.53 10.65
CA VAL A 17 -2.84 -5.03 11.14
C VAL A 17 -3.85 -5.05 9.99
N GLU A 18 -5.08 -5.43 10.29
CA GLU A 18 -6.17 -5.33 9.32
C GLU A 18 -6.56 -3.87 9.08
N VAL A 19 -6.72 -3.54 7.80
CA VAL A 19 -7.05 -2.18 7.36
C VAL A 19 -8.57 -2.03 7.32
N ARG A 20 -9.09 -1.06 8.08
CA ARG A 20 -10.51 -0.68 8.05
C ARG A 20 -10.95 -0.33 6.62
N PRO A 21 -12.19 -0.65 6.20
CA PRO A 21 -12.67 -0.41 4.84
C PRO A 21 -12.49 1.03 4.34
N GLU A 22 -12.84 2.03 5.15
CA GLU A 22 -12.69 3.47 4.83
C GLU A 22 -11.23 3.84 4.52
N ARG A 23 -10.30 3.33 5.35
CA ARG A 23 -8.87 3.56 5.18
C ARG A 23 -8.33 2.88 3.93
N ARG A 24 -8.88 1.72 3.55
CA ARG A 24 -8.48 1.00 2.33
C ARG A 24 -8.71 1.85 1.08
N LEU A 25 -9.86 2.50 1.00
CA LEU A 25 -10.22 3.38 -0.11
C LEU A 25 -9.30 4.61 -0.13
N ALA A 26 -9.10 5.26 1.02
CA ALA A 26 -8.20 6.41 1.12
C ALA A 26 -6.74 6.09 0.74
N LEU A 27 -6.23 4.92 1.12
CA LEU A 27 -4.89 4.46 0.74
C LEU A 27 -4.78 4.20 -0.76
N GLY A 28 -5.79 3.55 -1.36
CA GLY A 28 -5.83 3.31 -2.81
C GLY A 28 -5.78 4.60 -3.61
N ILE A 29 -6.65 5.56 -3.29
CA ILE A 29 -6.68 6.87 -3.95
C ILE A 29 -5.34 7.60 -3.78
N ARG A 30 -4.76 7.58 -2.56
CA ARG A 30 -3.48 8.24 -2.29
C ARG A 30 -2.34 7.64 -3.11
N TRP A 31 -2.28 6.33 -3.25
CA TRP A 31 -1.25 5.68 -4.07
C TRP A 31 -1.43 5.99 -5.54
N LEU A 32 -2.65 5.92 -6.07
CA LEU A 32 -2.93 6.28 -7.47
C LEU A 32 -2.46 7.71 -7.76
N ILE A 33 -2.87 8.68 -6.95
CA ILE A 33 -2.46 10.10 -7.16
C ILE A 33 -0.94 10.25 -7.05
N ARG A 34 -0.30 9.61 -6.07
CA ARG A 34 1.15 9.71 -5.87
C ARG A 34 1.91 9.15 -7.07
N TYR A 35 1.62 7.92 -7.45
CA TYR A 35 2.34 7.25 -8.53
C TYR A 35 2.02 7.85 -9.89
N SER A 36 0.79 8.32 -10.12
CA SER A 36 0.49 9.12 -11.31
C SER A 36 1.35 10.38 -11.39
N ARG A 37 1.67 11.07 -10.29
CA ARG A 37 2.54 12.26 -10.35
C ARG A 37 3.96 11.94 -10.77
N ASP A 38 4.48 10.78 -10.36
CA ASP A 38 5.84 10.31 -10.65
C ASP A 38 6.01 9.84 -12.12
N ARG A 39 4.93 9.73 -12.90
CA ARG A 39 4.98 9.35 -14.33
C ARG A 39 5.53 10.50 -15.20
N ASN A 40 6.13 10.15 -16.33
CA ASN A 40 6.74 11.09 -17.28
C ASN A 40 5.79 11.63 -18.36
N GLU A 41 4.51 11.25 -18.37
CA GLU A 41 3.56 11.72 -19.41
C GLU A 41 3.24 13.23 -19.27
N LYS A 42 2.69 13.84 -20.32
CA LYS A 42 2.27 15.26 -20.27
C LYS A 42 0.83 15.35 -19.77
N GLY A 43 0.62 16.09 -18.68
CA GLY A 43 -0.69 16.39 -18.11
C GLY A 43 -1.18 15.36 -17.08
N MET A 44 -1.70 15.84 -15.96
CA MET A 44 -2.14 14.98 -14.84
C MET A 44 -3.32 14.07 -15.21
N ALA A 45 -4.20 14.52 -16.11
CA ALA A 45 -5.32 13.72 -16.58
C ALA A 45 -4.85 12.46 -17.35
N ALA A 46 -3.88 12.62 -18.25
CA ALA A 46 -3.29 11.50 -18.98
C ALA A 46 -2.55 10.54 -18.03
N LYS A 47 -1.78 11.08 -17.07
CA LYS A 47 -1.08 10.30 -16.05
C LYS A 47 -2.02 9.46 -15.18
N LEU A 48 -3.14 10.04 -14.77
CA LEU A 48 -4.17 9.32 -14.01
C LEU A 48 -4.82 8.24 -14.84
N ALA A 49 -5.25 8.57 -16.07
CA ALA A 49 -5.89 7.60 -16.96
C ALA A 49 -4.98 6.39 -17.23
N ALA A 50 -3.69 6.63 -17.52
CA ALA A 50 -2.70 5.58 -17.72
C ALA A 50 -2.55 4.69 -16.48
N GLU A 51 -2.41 5.29 -15.28
CA GLU A 51 -2.29 4.53 -14.04
C GLU A 51 -3.56 3.73 -13.72
N PHE A 52 -4.76 4.24 -14.04
CA PHE A 52 -6.01 3.49 -13.89
C PHE A 52 -6.10 2.30 -14.83
N ILE A 53 -5.68 2.45 -16.09
CA ILE A 53 -5.64 1.37 -17.08
C ILE A 53 -4.66 0.27 -16.65
N GLU A 54 -3.47 0.66 -16.17
CA GLU A 54 -2.50 -0.30 -15.63
C GLU A 54 -3.02 -0.98 -14.36
N ALA A 55 -3.62 -0.22 -13.45
CA ALA A 55 -4.19 -0.77 -12.22
C ALA A 55 -5.32 -1.79 -12.50
N GLN A 56 -6.14 -1.56 -13.53
CA GLN A 56 -7.17 -2.50 -13.97
C GLN A 56 -6.54 -3.82 -14.46
N LYS A 57 -5.40 -3.75 -15.14
CA LYS A 57 -4.63 -4.92 -15.60
C LYS A 57 -3.83 -5.60 -14.47
N GLY A 58 -3.92 -5.09 -13.25
CA GLY A 58 -3.14 -5.58 -12.11
C GLY A 58 -1.65 -5.23 -12.19
N THR A 59 -1.29 -4.25 -13.03
CA THR A 59 0.08 -3.74 -13.19
C THR A 59 0.18 -2.30 -12.69
N GLY A 60 1.34 -1.69 -12.84
CA GLY A 60 1.59 -0.30 -12.42
C GLY A 60 2.14 -0.18 -11.01
N SER A 61 2.62 1.03 -10.69
CA SER A 61 3.37 1.28 -9.45
C SER A 61 2.48 1.27 -8.22
N ALA A 62 1.24 1.74 -8.36
CA ALA A 62 0.25 1.69 -7.29
C ALA A 62 -0.11 0.25 -6.87
N ILE A 63 -0.28 -0.66 -7.84
CA ILE A 63 -0.58 -2.08 -7.56
C ILE A 63 0.65 -2.79 -6.97
N LYS A 64 1.84 -2.52 -7.51
CA LYS A 64 3.09 -3.05 -6.93
C LYS A 64 3.21 -2.69 -5.44
N LYS A 65 2.94 -1.43 -5.09
CA LYS A 65 2.96 -1.00 -3.67
C LYS A 65 1.97 -1.75 -2.80
N LYS A 66 0.77 -2.00 -3.30
CA LYS A 66 -0.26 -2.81 -2.61
C LYS A 66 0.22 -4.23 -2.36
N GLU A 67 0.80 -4.88 -3.38
CA GLU A 67 1.33 -6.24 -3.28
C GLU A 67 2.52 -6.31 -2.31
N ASP A 68 3.45 -5.35 -2.37
CA ASP A 68 4.61 -5.29 -1.47
C ASP A 68 4.17 -5.19 0.00
N ILE A 69 3.18 -4.34 0.30
CA ILE A 69 2.62 -4.22 1.64
C ILE A 69 1.91 -5.52 2.07
N ARG A 70 1.20 -6.17 1.14
CA ARG A 70 0.53 -7.45 1.43
C ARG A 70 1.55 -8.54 1.76
N LYS A 71 2.59 -8.69 0.95
CA LYS A 71 3.69 -9.64 1.17
C LYS A 71 4.42 -9.37 2.48
N MET A 72 4.68 -8.09 2.79
CA MET A 72 5.32 -7.72 4.05
C MET A 72 4.45 -8.06 5.26
N ALA A 73 3.13 -7.84 5.17
CA ALA A 73 2.21 -8.21 6.23
C ALA A 73 2.10 -9.73 6.41
N GLU A 74 2.16 -10.49 5.31
CA GLU A 74 2.15 -11.95 5.32
C GLU A 74 3.44 -12.54 5.90
N ALA A 75 4.61 -12.01 5.51
CA ALA A 75 5.90 -12.40 6.06
C ALA A 75 5.99 -12.16 7.58
N ASN A 76 5.33 -11.11 8.08
CA ASN A 76 5.30 -10.76 9.49
C ASN A 76 4.06 -11.30 10.23
N LYS A 77 3.28 -12.21 9.63
CA LYS A 77 2.04 -12.76 10.21
C LYS A 77 2.24 -13.35 11.62
N ALA A 78 3.43 -13.88 11.89
CA ALA A 78 3.83 -14.37 13.21
C ALA A 78 3.69 -13.32 14.32
N PHE A 79 3.91 -12.03 14.03
CA PHE A 79 3.85 -10.93 15.00
C PHE A 79 2.45 -10.36 15.22
N SER A 80 1.41 -10.95 14.61
CA SER A 80 0.02 -10.49 14.73
C SER A 80 -0.52 -10.46 16.17
N HIS A 81 0.08 -11.22 17.09
CA HIS A 81 -0.26 -11.22 18.51
C HIS A 81 0.15 -9.92 19.23
N TYR A 82 1.09 -9.13 18.70
CA TYR A 82 1.46 -7.82 19.25
C TYR A 82 0.51 -6.67 18.87
N ARG A 83 -0.71 -6.99 18.44
CA ARG A 83 -1.70 -6.02 17.92
C ARG A 83 -2.52 -5.33 19.02
N TRP A 84 -2.43 -5.78 20.27
CA TRP A 84 -3.02 -5.08 21.43
C TRP A 84 -2.30 -3.75 21.70
#